data_AF-A0AAV3ZB99-F1
#
_entry.id   AF-A0AAV3ZB99-F1
#
_cell.length_a   1.000
_cell.length_b   1.000
_cell.length_c   1.000
_cell.angle_alpha   90.00
_cell.angle_beta   90.00
_cell.angle_gamma   90.00
#
_symmetry.space_group_name_H-M   'P 1'
#
loop_
_entity.id
_entity.type
_entity.pdbx_description
1 polymer ?
#
loop_
_entity_poly.entity_id
_entity_poly.type
_entity_poly.pdbx_seq_one_letter_code
_entity_poly.pdbx_strand_id
1 'polypeptide(L)'
;MELSAPYNYTNRNITTDNFFTSLQLAVALRLRANGLTLVGTLRKNKPFIPNEFLPSRQRHVHSAVFGFQKDITLVLHVPKQGKAVILLSTMHHNKAVDLEQMGKPEINLYYNKTKGGVDSLDQLVHAYMSKRQTVRWPLSFFFNLLDVAGVASFVIWTLQNPLWKENKKHKRRLFLEEMSEQLVIPQIQRRVGAGHVHKSVLLSAELCGVTAPASAPVPAQQEEEETAKKKRCVLCGKKKDRKSKQTCNECKRPVCNEHSQAKKICMECQ
;
A
#
# COMPACT_ATOMS: atom_id res chain seq x y z
N MET A 1 -0.87 5.25 -26.64
CA MET A 1 -0.09 6.50 -26.78
C MET A 1 -0.24 7.41 -25.56
N GLU A 2 -1.41 7.48 -24.92
CA GLU A 2 -1.63 8.38 -23.77
C GLU A 2 -0.68 8.12 -22.59
N LEU A 3 -0.52 6.86 -22.16
CA LEU A 3 0.38 6.50 -21.04
C LEU A 3 1.86 6.87 -21.28
N SER A 4 2.28 6.96 -22.55
CA SER A 4 3.66 7.28 -22.90
C SER A 4 3.90 8.77 -23.12
N ALA A 5 2.84 9.59 -23.21
CA ALA A 5 2.95 11.00 -23.57
C ALA A 5 3.92 11.81 -22.68
N PRO A 6 3.98 11.62 -21.35
CA PRO A 6 4.96 12.32 -20.50
C PRO A 6 6.42 11.96 -20.78
N TYR A 7 6.67 10.87 -21.50
CA TYR A 7 8.00 10.33 -21.76
C TYR A 7 8.44 10.53 -23.22
N ASN A 8 7.63 11.20 -24.04
CA ASN A 8 8.01 11.50 -25.42
C ASN A 8 9.34 12.29 -25.45
N TYR A 9 10.15 12.01 -26.47
CA TYR A 9 11.49 12.58 -26.73
C TYR A 9 12.59 12.17 -25.75
N THR A 10 12.30 11.23 -24.85
CA THR A 10 13.29 10.82 -23.82
C THR A 10 14.17 9.65 -24.25
N ASN A 11 14.00 9.10 -25.46
CA ASN A 11 14.72 7.94 -25.97
C ASN A 11 14.64 6.71 -25.07
N ARG A 12 13.57 6.61 -24.26
CA ARG A 12 13.29 5.46 -23.41
C ARG A 12 12.63 4.34 -24.20
N ASN A 13 12.79 3.12 -23.68
CA ASN A 13 12.12 1.94 -24.20
C ASN A 13 10.86 1.63 -23.40
N ILE A 14 9.82 1.18 -24.09
CA ILE A 14 8.59 0.64 -23.51
C ILE A 14 8.56 -0.86 -23.76
N THR A 15 8.43 -1.63 -22.68
CA THR A 15 8.18 -3.07 -22.78
C THR A 15 6.69 -3.36 -22.65
N THR A 16 6.11 -4.07 -23.62
CA THR A 16 4.67 -4.38 -23.63
C THR A 16 4.37 -5.86 -23.78
N ASP A 17 3.29 -6.31 -23.14
CA ASP A 17 2.72 -7.63 -23.42
C ASP A 17 1.92 -7.63 -24.74
N ASN A 18 1.61 -8.83 -25.22
CA ASN A 18 0.92 -9.14 -26.46
C ASN A 18 -0.43 -8.43 -26.68
N PHE A 19 -1.08 -7.96 -25.61
CA PHE A 19 -2.32 -7.20 -25.71
C PHE A 19 -2.06 -5.82 -26.36
N PHE A 20 -0.96 -5.16 -26.01
CA PHE A 20 -0.65 -3.81 -26.47
C PHE A 20 0.28 -3.80 -27.70
N THR A 21 1.11 -4.83 -27.87
CA THR A 21 2.10 -4.88 -28.96
C THR A 21 1.43 -4.95 -30.34
N SER A 22 1.75 -4.00 -31.21
CA SER A 22 1.36 -4.00 -32.63
C SER A 22 2.42 -3.31 -33.49
N LEU A 23 2.43 -3.61 -34.79
CA LEU A 23 3.32 -2.95 -35.73
C LEU A 23 3.05 -1.44 -35.82
N GLN A 24 1.77 -1.05 -35.84
CA GLN A 24 1.35 0.36 -35.86
C GLN A 24 1.87 1.11 -34.63
N LEU A 25 1.74 0.52 -33.44
CA LEU A 25 2.27 1.12 -32.20
C LEU A 25 3.79 1.24 -32.24
N ALA A 26 4.49 0.20 -32.69
CA ALA A 26 5.95 0.20 -32.79
C ALA A 26 6.45 1.33 -33.70
N VAL A 27 5.83 1.48 -34.88
CA VAL A 27 6.12 2.58 -35.82
C VAL A 27 5.81 3.91 -35.17
N ALA A 28 4.61 4.07 -34.60
CA ALA A 28 4.15 5.33 -34.01
C ALA A 28 5.09 5.82 -32.91
N LEU A 29 5.49 4.96 -31.96
CA LEU A 29 6.42 5.30 -30.88
C LEU A 29 7.81 5.67 -31.41
N ARG A 30 8.24 5.00 -32.48
CA ARG A 30 9.56 5.18 -33.07
C ARG A 30 9.70 6.43 -33.91
N LEU A 31 8.59 6.99 -34.41
CA LEU A 31 8.60 8.28 -35.12
C LEU A 31 9.37 9.33 -34.30
N ARG A 32 10.11 10.21 -34.98
CA ARG A 32 10.92 11.27 -34.34
C ARG A 32 10.09 12.16 -33.40
N ALA A 33 8.79 12.31 -33.68
CA ALA A 33 7.83 13.04 -32.85
C ALA A 33 7.56 12.38 -31.48
N ASN A 34 7.93 11.12 -31.28
CA ASN A 34 7.78 10.45 -30.00
C ASN A 34 9.13 10.03 -29.43
N GLY A 35 10.11 9.64 -30.24
CA GLY A 35 11.46 9.32 -29.77
C GLY A 35 11.47 8.21 -28.72
N LEU A 36 10.61 7.20 -28.86
CA LEU A 36 10.49 6.07 -27.95
C LEU A 36 10.76 4.76 -28.72
N THR A 37 11.22 3.74 -28.01
CA THR A 37 11.35 2.39 -28.57
C THR A 37 10.38 1.43 -27.92
N LEU A 38 10.11 0.31 -28.59
CA LEU A 38 9.21 -0.74 -28.15
C LEU A 38 9.95 -2.08 -28.15
N VAL A 39 9.71 -2.88 -27.13
CA VAL A 39 9.99 -4.32 -27.11
C VAL A 39 8.73 -5.02 -26.61
N GLY A 40 8.20 -5.99 -27.34
CA GLY A 40 7.02 -6.69 -26.86
C GLY A 40 6.79 -8.03 -27.54
N THR A 41 5.98 -8.86 -26.91
CA THR A 41 5.55 -10.13 -27.50
C THR A 41 4.39 -9.90 -28.47
N LEU A 42 4.27 -10.74 -29.48
CA LEU A 42 3.17 -10.72 -30.44
C LEU A 42 2.35 -12.02 -30.36
N ARG A 43 1.03 -11.89 -30.54
CA ARG A 43 0.17 -13.05 -30.80
C ARG A 43 0.40 -13.55 -32.22
N LYS A 44 0.47 -14.87 -32.41
CA LYS A 44 0.71 -15.53 -33.71
C LYS A 44 -0.36 -15.23 -34.79
N ASN A 45 -1.54 -14.76 -34.39
CA ASN A 45 -2.65 -14.47 -35.31
C ASN A 45 -2.61 -13.03 -35.88
N LYS A 46 -1.54 -12.26 -35.65
CA LYS A 46 -1.43 -10.93 -36.24
C LYS A 46 -1.15 -11.06 -37.75
N PRO A 47 -1.91 -10.39 -38.62
CA PRO A 47 -1.90 -10.63 -40.07
C PRO A 47 -0.60 -10.22 -40.76
N PHE A 48 0.19 -9.32 -40.16
CA PHE A 48 1.46 -8.88 -40.72
C PHE A 48 2.63 -9.85 -40.46
N ILE A 49 2.41 -10.91 -39.67
CA ILE A 49 3.45 -11.89 -39.35
C ILE A 49 3.57 -12.86 -40.53
N PRO A 50 4.75 -12.99 -41.18
CA PRO A 50 4.95 -13.95 -42.25
C PRO A 50 4.82 -15.40 -41.75
N ASN A 51 4.48 -16.34 -42.64
CA ASN A 51 4.33 -17.76 -42.29
C ASN A 51 5.64 -18.37 -41.75
N GLU A 52 6.78 -17.82 -42.17
CA GLU A 52 8.13 -18.15 -41.71
C GLU A 52 8.38 -17.72 -40.26
N PHE A 53 7.50 -16.95 -39.65
CA PHE A 53 7.53 -16.56 -38.23
C PHE A 53 6.42 -17.25 -37.43
N LEU A 54 5.79 -18.30 -37.98
CA LEU A 54 4.81 -19.09 -37.24
C LEU A 54 5.45 -20.34 -36.59
N PRO A 55 4.90 -20.78 -35.44
CA PRO A 55 5.33 -22.03 -34.80
C PRO A 55 5.12 -23.22 -35.75
N SER A 56 6.13 -24.09 -35.87
CA SER A 56 6.04 -25.34 -36.64
C SER A 56 6.72 -26.47 -35.87
N ARG A 57 6.20 -27.69 -36.03
CA ARG A 57 6.80 -28.92 -35.46
C ARG A 57 8.08 -29.33 -36.16
N GLN A 58 8.42 -28.74 -37.31
CA GLN A 58 9.65 -29.03 -38.04
C GLN A 58 10.83 -28.14 -37.59
N ARG A 59 10.58 -27.09 -36.80
CA ARG A 59 11.64 -26.21 -36.33
C ARG A 59 12.45 -26.87 -35.22
N HIS A 60 13.77 -26.64 -35.26
CA HIS A 60 14.68 -27.08 -34.21
C HIS A 60 14.44 -26.29 -32.92
N VAL A 61 14.45 -26.98 -31.78
CA VAL A 61 14.43 -26.34 -30.45
C VAL A 61 15.67 -25.46 -30.31
N HIS A 62 15.54 -24.34 -29.60
CA HIS A 62 16.59 -23.33 -29.38
C HIS A 62 17.02 -22.56 -30.62
N SER A 63 16.32 -22.74 -31.75
CA SER A 63 16.51 -21.91 -32.94
C SER A 63 15.86 -20.52 -32.81
N ALA A 64 16.40 -19.57 -33.55
CA ALA A 64 15.83 -18.24 -33.71
C ALA A 64 15.83 -17.81 -35.19
N VAL A 65 14.76 -17.13 -35.61
CA VAL A 65 14.64 -16.51 -36.93
C VAL A 65 14.42 -15.01 -36.75
N PHE A 66 15.13 -14.21 -37.53
CA PHE A 66 15.09 -12.77 -37.46
C PHE A 66 14.62 -12.19 -38.80
N GLY A 67 13.67 -11.25 -38.73
CA GLY A 67 13.16 -10.49 -39.87
C GLY A 67 13.41 -9.02 -39.61
N PHE A 68 13.93 -8.32 -40.61
CA PHE A 68 14.28 -6.91 -40.51
C PHE A 68 13.50 -6.11 -41.53
N GLN A 69 12.91 -5.01 -41.09
CA GLN A 69 12.28 -4.05 -41.97
C GLN A 69 12.55 -2.65 -41.43
N LYS A 70 13.30 -1.84 -42.18
CA LYS A 70 13.74 -0.51 -41.73
C LYS A 70 14.42 -0.61 -40.37
N ASP A 71 13.86 0.00 -39.34
CA ASP A 71 14.35 0.01 -37.96
C ASP A 71 13.55 -0.91 -37.02
N ILE A 72 12.82 -1.87 -37.59
CA ILE A 72 12.00 -2.85 -36.87
C ILE A 72 12.61 -4.24 -37.04
N THR A 73 12.68 -4.97 -35.94
CA THR A 73 13.14 -6.36 -35.89
C THR A 73 12.03 -7.25 -35.34
N LEU A 74 11.67 -8.25 -36.12
CA LEU A 74 10.77 -9.34 -35.74
C LEU A 74 11.61 -10.58 -35.42
N VAL A 75 11.33 -11.22 -34.29
CA VAL A 75 12.06 -12.43 -33.86
C VAL A 75 11.09 -13.54 -33.54
N LEU A 76 11.32 -14.70 -34.13
CA LEU A 76 10.77 -15.97 -33.69
C LEU A 76 11.83 -16.72 -32.90
N HIS A 77 11.53 -17.14 -31.68
CA HIS A 77 12.38 -18.05 -30.91
C HIS A 77 11.60 -19.31 -30.52
N VAL A 78 12.22 -20.48 -30.66
CA VAL A 78 11.59 -21.78 -30.42
C VAL A 78 12.14 -22.38 -29.12
N PRO A 79 11.54 -22.10 -27.94
CA PRO A 79 12.07 -22.62 -26.67
C PRO A 79 11.78 -24.11 -26.46
N LYS A 80 10.74 -24.65 -27.10
CA LYS A 80 10.30 -26.05 -26.98
C LYS A 80 9.69 -26.51 -28.29
N GLN A 81 9.70 -27.82 -28.56
CA GLN A 81 9.13 -28.39 -29.78
C GLN A 81 7.67 -27.95 -30.00
N GLY A 82 7.36 -27.46 -31.21
CA GLY A 82 6.02 -27.01 -31.57
C GLY A 82 5.52 -25.73 -30.87
N LYS A 83 6.32 -25.10 -30.02
CA LYS A 83 6.02 -23.81 -29.38
C LYS A 83 7.02 -22.76 -29.82
N ALA A 84 6.54 -21.56 -30.08
CA ALA A 84 7.42 -20.45 -30.40
C ALA A 84 6.93 -19.15 -29.75
N VAL A 85 7.87 -18.28 -29.44
CA VAL A 85 7.63 -16.92 -28.95
C VAL A 85 7.98 -15.96 -30.06
N ILE A 86 7.06 -15.05 -30.37
CA ILE A 86 7.26 -14.01 -31.37
C ILE A 86 7.43 -12.69 -30.63
N LEU A 87 8.52 -11.98 -30.91
CA LEU A 87 8.80 -10.67 -30.34
C LEU A 87 8.99 -9.64 -31.46
N LEU A 88 8.58 -8.41 -31.18
CA LEU A 88 8.80 -7.24 -32.02
C LEU A 88 9.65 -6.25 -31.25
N SER A 89 10.66 -5.67 -31.90
CA SER A 89 11.48 -4.62 -31.31
C SER A 89 11.80 -3.50 -32.30
N THR A 90 11.77 -2.26 -31.83
CA THR A 90 12.38 -1.09 -32.48
C THR A 90 13.62 -0.58 -31.75
N MET A 91 14.02 -1.27 -30.68
CA MET A 91 15.22 -0.97 -29.90
C MET A 91 16.44 -1.74 -30.43
N HIS A 92 16.24 -3.00 -30.84
CA HIS A 92 17.30 -3.89 -31.28
C HIS A 92 17.25 -4.08 -32.80
N HIS A 93 18.40 -4.03 -33.46
CA HIS A 93 18.51 -4.17 -34.92
C HIS A 93 19.73 -5.02 -35.34
N ASN A 94 19.90 -6.15 -34.66
CA ASN A 94 20.95 -7.13 -34.92
C ASN A 94 20.38 -8.56 -34.81
N LYS A 95 21.21 -9.57 -35.08
CA LYS A 95 20.89 -10.99 -34.90
C LYS A 95 21.55 -11.58 -33.64
N ALA A 96 21.74 -10.77 -32.59
CA ALA A 96 22.45 -11.21 -31.40
C ALA A 96 21.68 -12.33 -30.68
N VAL A 97 22.40 -13.42 -30.40
CA VAL A 97 21.93 -14.58 -29.66
C VAL A 97 22.94 -14.91 -28.57
N ASP A 98 22.45 -15.30 -27.41
CA ASP A 98 23.26 -15.77 -26.30
C ASP A 98 23.41 -17.30 -26.39
N LEU A 99 24.64 -17.75 -26.65
CA LEU A 99 24.96 -19.17 -26.79
C LEU A 99 24.96 -19.90 -25.43
N GLU A 100 25.29 -19.20 -24.35
CA GLU A 100 25.26 -19.77 -22.99
C GLU A 100 23.82 -19.99 -22.52
N GLN A 101 22.89 -19.14 -22.98
CA GLN A 101 21.46 -19.28 -22.71
C GLN A 101 20.70 -20.01 -23.82
N MET A 102 21.27 -21.10 -24.33
CA MET A 102 20.61 -21.99 -25.29
C MET A 102 20.11 -21.26 -26.55
N GLY A 103 20.97 -20.42 -27.14
CA GLY A 103 20.67 -19.69 -28.38
C GLY A 103 19.55 -18.65 -28.26
N LYS A 104 19.27 -18.16 -27.05
CA LYS A 104 18.16 -17.24 -26.81
C LYS A 104 18.50 -15.84 -27.38
N PRO A 105 17.62 -15.24 -28.19
CA PRO A 105 17.85 -13.90 -28.73
C PRO A 105 17.98 -12.85 -27.64
N GLU A 106 18.89 -11.89 -27.83
CA GLU A 106 19.11 -10.76 -26.91
C GLU A 106 17.78 -10.03 -26.62
N ILE A 107 16.94 -9.83 -27.64
CA ILE A 107 15.60 -9.22 -27.52
C ILE A 107 14.72 -9.95 -26.52
N ASN A 108 14.78 -11.29 -26.50
CA ASN A 108 14.00 -12.11 -25.57
C ASN A 108 14.57 -12.01 -24.15
N LEU A 109 15.90 -11.94 -24.00
CA LEU A 109 16.54 -11.70 -22.69
C LEU A 109 16.13 -10.35 -22.11
N TYR A 110 16.24 -9.30 -22.92
CA TYR A 110 15.82 -7.94 -22.56
C TYR A 110 14.34 -7.89 -22.17
N TYR A 111 13.48 -8.53 -22.97
CA TYR A 111 12.05 -8.63 -22.67
C TYR A 111 11.81 -9.28 -21.29
N ASN A 112 12.46 -10.41 -21.00
CA ASN A 112 12.27 -11.09 -19.72
C ASN A 112 12.75 -10.26 -18.53
N LYS A 113 13.82 -9.48 -18.70
CA LYS A 113 14.35 -8.58 -17.67
C LYS A 113 13.39 -7.42 -17.35
N THR A 114 12.62 -6.95 -18.33
CA THR A 114 11.83 -5.72 -18.21
C THR A 114 10.32 -5.93 -18.11
N LYS A 115 9.78 -7.06 -18.58
CA LYS A 115 8.33 -7.37 -18.60
C LYS A 115 7.68 -7.36 -17.21
N GLY A 116 8.47 -7.60 -16.15
CA GLY A 116 7.96 -7.76 -14.79
C GLY A 116 7.68 -6.46 -14.04
N GLY A 117 7.88 -5.28 -14.63
CA GLY A 117 7.75 -4.01 -13.90
C GLY A 117 6.38 -3.80 -13.26
N VAL A 118 5.29 -3.97 -14.04
CA VAL A 118 3.91 -3.82 -13.57
C VAL A 118 3.53 -4.97 -12.62
N ASP A 119 3.84 -6.22 -12.99
CA ASP A 119 3.57 -7.39 -12.13
C ASP A 119 4.26 -7.28 -10.76
N SER A 120 5.46 -6.69 -10.71
CA SER A 120 6.17 -6.45 -9.44
C SER A 120 5.44 -5.43 -8.58
N LEU A 121 4.93 -4.34 -9.19
CA LEU A 121 4.10 -3.38 -8.47
C LEU A 121 2.83 -4.04 -7.92
N ASP A 122 2.16 -4.87 -8.71
CA ASP A 122 0.95 -5.59 -8.28
C ASP A 122 1.24 -6.53 -7.11
N GLN A 123 2.34 -7.28 -7.16
CA GLN A 123 2.80 -8.13 -6.05
C GLN A 123 3.08 -7.30 -4.79
N LEU A 124 3.73 -6.14 -4.97
CA LEU A 124 4.02 -5.23 -3.87
C LEU A 124 2.72 -4.71 -3.25
N VAL A 125 1.79 -4.21 -4.04
CA VAL A 125 0.48 -3.73 -3.57
C VAL A 125 -0.28 -4.84 -2.84
N HIS A 126 -0.30 -6.06 -3.40
CA HIS A 126 -1.04 -7.18 -2.83
C HIS A 126 -0.54 -7.57 -1.43
N ALA A 127 0.79 -7.53 -1.22
CA ALA A 127 1.40 -7.96 0.03
C ALA A 127 1.05 -7.09 1.26
N TYR A 128 0.67 -5.82 1.07
CA TYR A 128 0.21 -4.93 2.15
C TYR A 128 -1.06 -4.16 1.76
N MET A 129 -2.05 -4.85 1.19
CA MET A 129 -3.26 -4.19 0.73
C MET A 129 -4.14 -3.66 1.87
N SER A 130 -4.65 -2.45 1.69
CA SER A 130 -5.59 -1.80 2.60
C SER A 130 -7.06 -2.05 2.21
N LYS A 131 -7.28 -2.81 1.13
CA LYS A 131 -8.61 -3.14 0.62
C LYS A 131 -9.49 -3.75 1.72
N ARG A 132 -10.76 -3.38 1.69
CA ARG A 132 -11.83 -3.91 2.54
C ARG A 132 -12.98 -4.34 1.66
N GLN A 133 -13.72 -5.35 2.11
CA GLN A 133 -14.97 -5.73 1.44
C GLN A 133 -15.90 -4.51 1.41
N THR A 134 -16.38 -4.17 0.23
CA THR A 134 -17.26 -3.02 0.00
C THR A 134 -18.14 -3.29 -1.20
N VAL A 135 -19.38 -2.82 -1.14
CA VAL A 135 -20.31 -2.80 -2.28
C VAL A 135 -20.22 -1.49 -3.07
N ARG A 136 -19.40 -0.53 -2.61
CA ARG A 136 -19.21 0.78 -3.23
C ARG A 136 -17.93 0.79 -4.05
N TRP A 137 -18.05 0.72 -5.37
CA TRP A 137 -16.90 0.72 -6.29
C TRP A 137 -15.92 1.90 -6.09
N PRO A 138 -16.34 3.14 -5.73
CA PRO A 138 -15.38 4.24 -5.55
C PRO A 138 -14.41 3.97 -4.38
N LEU A 139 -14.87 3.26 -3.34
CA LEU A 139 -13.99 2.87 -2.24
C LEU A 139 -12.97 1.82 -2.67
N SER A 140 -13.36 0.87 -3.53
CA SER A 140 -12.42 -0.11 -4.08
C SER A 140 -11.28 0.57 -4.84
N PHE A 141 -11.63 1.59 -5.64
CA PHE A 141 -10.66 2.42 -6.34
C PHE A 141 -9.78 3.22 -5.36
N PHE A 142 -10.39 3.87 -4.37
CA PHE A 142 -9.66 4.63 -3.34
C PHE A 142 -8.65 3.77 -2.57
N PHE A 143 -9.01 2.55 -2.17
CA PHE A 143 -8.07 1.64 -1.51
C PHE A 143 -6.90 1.28 -2.42
N ASN A 144 -7.13 1.05 -3.71
CA ASN A 144 -6.05 0.82 -4.67
C ASN A 144 -5.12 2.04 -4.78
N LEU A 145 -5.69 3.24 -4.84
CA LEU A 145 -4.91 4.48 -4.87
C LEU A 145 -4.03 4.63 -3.63
N LEU A 146 -4.56 4.34 -2.44
CA LEU A 146 -3.80 4.36 -1.19
C LEU A 146 -2.63 3.37 -1.21
N ASP A 147 -2.87 2.14 -1.66
CA ASP A 147 -1.82 1.10 -1.69
C ASP A 147 -0.71 1.44 -2.71
N VAL A 148 -1.08 1.94 -3.89
CA VAL A 148 -0.11 2.41 -4.90
C VAL A 148 0.68 3.62 -4.40
N ALA A 149 0.00 4.58 -3.73
CA ALA A 149 0.66 5.74 -3.14
C ALA A 149 1.66 5.33 -2.05
N GLY A 150 1.33 4.34 -1.22
CA GLY A 150 2.24 3.80 -0.20
C GLY A 150 3.50 3.15 -0.79
N VAL A 151 3.38 2.47 -1.93
CA VAL A 151 4.56 1.94 -2.65
C VAL A 151 5.38 3.08 -3.27
N ALA A 152 4.73 4.05 -3.90
CA ALA A 152 5.42 5.18 -4.54
C ALA A 152 6.18 6.03 -3.52
N SER A 153 5.57 6.35 -2.38
CA SER A 153 6.21 7.12 -1.30
C SER A 153 7.39 6.36 -0.70
N PHE A 154 7.28 5.03 -0.53
CA PHE A 154 8.39 4.19 -0.08
C PHE A 154 9.57 4.23 -1.06
N VAL A 155 9.32 4.14 -2.37
CA VAL A 155 10.36 4.23 -3.40
C VAL A 155 11.06 5.59 -3.34
N ILE A 156 10.30 6.70 -3.28
CA ILE A 156 10.87 8.05 -3.18
C ILE A 156 11.71 8.19 -1.90
N TRP A 157 11.17 7.75 -0.76
CA TRP A 157 11.86 7.83 0.53
C TRP A 157 13.20 7.09 0.52
N THR A 158 13.21 5.86 0.01
CA THR A 158 14.42 5.03 -0.03
C THR A 158 15.46 5.52 -1.03
N LEU A 159 15.05 6.20 -2.10
CA LEU A 159 15.97 6.87 -3.01
C LEU A 159 16.63 8.10 -2.37
N GLN A 160 15.88 8.85 -1.57
CA GLN A 160 16.41 10.03 -0.86
C GLN A 160 17.21 9.66 0.40
N ASN A 161 16.89 8.54 1.04
CA ASN A 161 17.47 8.11 2.31
C ASN A 161 18.02 6.68 2.21
N PRO A 162 19.11 6.44 1.45
CA PRO A 162 19.60 5.08 1.17
C PRO A 162 20.06 4.32 2.43
N LEU A 163 20.57 5.04 3.44
CA LEU A 163 21.03 4.47 4.71
C LEU A 163 19.89 4.18 5.70
N TRP A 164 18.66 4.64 5.42
CA TRP A 164 17.53 4.43 6.32
C TRP A 164 17.22 2.93 6.45
N LYS A 165 17.36 2.42 7.69
CA LYS A 165 17.17 1.01 8.05
C LYS A 165 17.95 0.05 7.15
N GLU A 166 19.17 0.42 6.73
CA GLU A 166 19.99 -0.32 5.74
C GLU A 166 20.02 -1.83 5.98
N ASN A 167 20.27 -2.24 7.22
CA ASN A 167 20.42 -3.64 7.66
C ASN A 167 19.10 -4.40 7.87
N LYS A 168 17.94 -3.81 7.56
CA LYS A 168 16.63 -4.45 7.74
C LYS A 168 16.12 -5.01 6.41
N LYS A 169 15.69 -6.28 6.42
CA LYS A 169 15.09 -6.92 5.24
C LYS A 169 13.64 -6.49 4.98
N HIS A 170 12.92 -6.03 6.00
CA HIS A 170 11.49 -5.68 5.95
C HIS A 170 11.25 -4.16 5.94
N LYS A 171 12.08 -3.39 5.22
CA LYS A 171 12.06 -1.91 5.21
C LYS A 171 10.67 -1.34 4.88
N ARG A 172 9.98 -1.91 3.89
CA ARG A 172 8.66 -1.43 3.48
C ARG A 172 7.61 -1.54 4.58
N ARG A 173 7.63 -2.64 5.37
CA ARG A 173 6.73 -2.78 6.52
C ARG A 173 6.99 -1.67 7.53
N LEU A 174 8.26 -1.46 7.90
CA LEU A 174 8.65 -0.41 8.85
C LEU A 174 8.24 0.97 8.34
N PHE A 175 8.39 1.20 7.04
CA PHE A 175 8.02 2.48 6.43
C PHE A 175 6.51 2.72 6.53
N LEU A 176 5.70 1.71 6.19
CA LEU A 176 4.24 1.82 6.28
C LEU A 176 3.77 2.00 7.74
N GLU A 177 4.41 1.32 8.69
CA GLU A 177 4.16 1.44 10.12
C GLU A 177 4.45 2.87 10.61
N GLU A 178 5.68 3.35 10.42
CA GLU A 178 6.12 4.68 10.83
C GLU A 178 5.30 5.80 10.14
N MET A 179 5.01 5.65 8.84
CA MET A 179 4.14 6.58 8.10
C MET A 179 2.71 6.60 8.69
N SER A 180 2.15 5.42 9.00
CA SER A 180 0.80 5.33 9.55
C SER A 180 0.71 5.95 10.96
N GLU A 181 1.75 5.78 11.78
CA GLU A 181 1.84 6.40 13.10
C GLU A 181 1.88 7.93 12.97
N GLN A 182 2.74 8.46 12.11
CA GLN A 182 2.85 9.91 11.88
C GLN A 182 1.53 10.55 11.40
N LEU A 183 0.75 9.83 10.59
CA LEU A 183 -0.56 10.30 10.12
C LEU A 183 -1.62 10.29 11.23
N VAL A 184 -1.58 9.32 12.13
CA VAL A 184 -2.62 9.08 13.13
C VAL A 184 -2.35 9.82 14.45
N ILE A 185 -1.09 10.02 14.86
CA ILE A 185 -0.72 10.68 16.12
C ILE A 185 -1.41 12.03 16.31
N PRO A 186 -1.42 12.98 15.34
CA PRO A 186 -2.11 14.26 15.51
C PRO A 186 -3.63 14.11 15.73
N GLN A 187 -4.22 13.07 15.15
CA GLN A 187 -5.65 12.77 15.32
C GLN A 187 -5.94 12.19 16.70
N ILE A 188 -5.05 11.33 17.22
CA ILE A 188 -5.12 10.82 18.59
C ILE A 188 -5.01 11.98 19.58
N GLN A 189 -4.02 12.87 19.41
CA GLN A 189 -3.83 14.06 20.24
C GLN A 189 -5.08 14.93 20.27
N ARG A 190 -5.66 15.23 19.10
CA ARG A 190 -6.91 16.00 19.01
C ARG A 190 -8.07 15.33 19.74
N ARG A 191 -8.19 14.00 19.60
CA ARG A 191 -9.26 13.24 20.26
C ARG A 191 -9.11 13.28 21.77
N VAL A 192 -7.91 13.07 22.30
CA VAL A 192 -7.61 13.13 23.74
C VAL A 192 -7.86 14.52 24.31
N GLY A 193 -7.52 15.58 23.56
CA GLY A 193 -7.75 16.97 23.97
C GLY A 193 -9.22 17.40 24.03
N ALA A 194 -10.16 16.65 23.45
CA ALA A 194 -11.59 16.99 23.43
C ALA A 194 -12.33 16.74 24.76
N GLY A 195 -11.61 16.32 25.82
CA GLY A 195 -12.11 16.23 27.19
C GLY A 195 -12.86 14.93 27.52
N HIS A 196 -14.01 14.68 26.90
CA HIS A 196 -14.84 13.51 27.22
C HIS A 196 -14.48 12.28 26.39
N VAL A 197 -13.38 11.62 26.76
CA VAL A 197 -12.91 10.39 26.12
C VAL A 197 -12.99 9.22 27.10
N HIS A 198 -13.43 8.05 26.61
CA HIS A 198 -13.50 6.85 27.44
C HIS A 198 -12.12 6.42 27.92
N LYS A 199 -12.01 5.94 29.17
CA LYS A 199 -10.72 5.57 29.80
C LYS A 199 -9.91 4.57 28.98
N SER A 200 -10.56 3.64 28.28
CA SER A 200 -9.85 2.69 27.42
C SER A 200 -9.13 3.37 26.25
N VAL A 201 -9.70 4.44 25.69
CA VAL A 201 -9.11 5.19 24.59
C VAL A 201 -7.93 6.03 25.09
N LEU A 202 -7.99 6.56 26.32
CA LEU A 202 -6.85 7.24 26.95
C LEU A 202 -5.67 6.28 27.15
N LEU A 203 -5.94 5.06 27.64
CA LEU A 203 -4.91 4.03 27.78
C LEU A 203 -4.30 3.63 26.43
N SER A 204 -5.12 3.49 25.39
CA SER A 204 -4.62 3.22 24.04
C SER A 204 -3.80 4.38 23.48
N ALA A 205 -4.16 5.63 23.77
CA ALA A 205 -3.38 6.80 23.35
C ALA A 205 -2.01 6.84 24.05
N GLU A 206 -1.95 6.48 25.33
CA GLU A 206 -0.71 6.39 26.10
C GLU A 206 0.23 5.31 25.53
N LEU A 207 -0.31 4.16 25.09
CA LEU A 207 0.46 3.13 24.37
C LEU A 207 1.06 3.64 23.05
N CYS A 208 0.43 4.63 22.42
CA CYS A 208 0.95 5.32 21.24
C CYS A 208 1.88 6.51 21.59
N GLY A 209 2.27 6.67 22.85
CA GLY A 209 3.13 7.77 23.32
C GLY A 209 2.42 9.13 23.39
N VAL A 210 1.09 9.16 23.33
CA VAL A 210 0.29 10.38 23.43
C VAL A 210 -0.28 10.50 24.84
N THR A 211 0.30 11.38 25.64
CA THR A 211 -0.27 11.76 26.94
C THR A 211 -1.31 12.86 26.75
N ALA A 212 -2.38 12.82 27.55
CA ALA A 212 -3.26 13.97 27.67
C ALA A 212 -2.43 15.17 28.16
N PRO A 213 -2.67 16.39 27.66
CA PRO A 213 -2.07 17.56 28.28
C PRO A 213 -2.39 17.48 29.78
N ALA A 214 -1.34 17.54 30.61
CA ALA A 214 -1.54 17.71 32.04
C ALA A 214 -2.56 18.84 32.17
N SER A 215 -3.70 18.56 32.81
CA SER A 215 -4.57 19.63 33.29
C SER A 215 -3.64 20.68 33.87
N ALA A 216 -3.65 21.89 33.30
CA ALA A 216 -2.82 22.99 33.76
C ALA A 216 -2.80 22.96 35.29
N PRO A 217 -1.64 23.12 35.95
CA PRO A 217 -1.57 23.03 37.40
C PRO A 217 -2.70 23.89 37.94
N VAL A 218 -3.69 23.22 38.53
CA VAL A 218 -4.82 23.88 39.15
C VAL A 218 -4.15 24.84 40.12
N PRO A 219 -4.32 26.18 39.99
CA PRO A 219 -3.73 27.09 40.95
C PRO A 219 -4.19 26.59 42.32
N ALA A 220 -3.23 26.39 43.22
CA ALA A 220 -3.42 25.79 44.52
C ALA A 220 -4.78 26.21 45.07
N GLN A 221 -5.74 25.28 45.06
CA GLN A 221 -7.08 25.55 45.54
C GLN A 221 -6.91 25.89 47.01
N GLN A 222 -7.09 27.17 47.34
CA GLN A 222 -7.61 27.56 48.62
C GLN A 222 -8.81 26.65 48.89
N GLU A 223 -8.88 26.10 50.10
CA GLU A 223 -9.98 25.26 50.58
C GLU A 223 -11.30 26.05 50.53
N GLU A 224 -11.87 26.20 49.34
CA GLU A 224 -13.29 26.46 49.18
C GLU A 224 -14.00 25.13 49.41
N GLU A 225 -14.96 25.13 50.34
CA GLU A 225 -15.90 24.03 50.57
C GLU A 225 -16.54 23.58 49.25
N GLU A 226 -15.91 22.62 48.57
CA GLU A 226 -16.46 21.98 47.38
C GLU A 226 -17.74 21.27 47.82
N THR A 227 -18.89 21.86 47.50
CA THR A 227 -20.19 21.20 47.63
C THR A 227 -20.11 19.80 47.02
N ALA A 228 -20.13 18.77 47.87
CA ALA A 228 -19.80 17.40 47.46
C ALA A 228 -20.58 16.97 46.19
N LYS A 229 -19.84 16.77 45.08
CA LYS A 229 -20.39 16.37 43.78
C LYS A 229 -21.08 15.01 43.91
N LYS A 230 -22.34 14.90 43.43
CA LYS A 230 -23.14 13.66 43.50
C LYS A 230 -22.49 12.56 42.64
N LYS A 231 -22.07 11.45 43.25
CA LYS A 231 -21.48 10.28 42.59
C LYS A 231 -22.49 9.14 42.48
N ARG A 232 -22.38 8.29 41.45
CA ARG A 232 -23.28 7.13 41.26
C ARG A 232 -23.12 6.12 42.39
N CYS A 233 -24.24 5.62 42.92
CA CYS A 233 -24.22 4.55 43.91
C CYS A 233 -23.62 3.26 43.33
N VAL A 234 -22.66 2.66 44.03
CA VAL A 234 -21.97 1.44 43.58
C VAL A 234 -22.86 0.19 43.57
N LEU A 235 -23.95 0.19 44.36
CA LEU A 235 -24.90 -0.92 44.47
C LEU A 235 -26.09 -0.78 43.50
N CYS A 236 -26.28 0.38 42.87
CA CYS A 236 -27.30 0.56 41.85
C CYS A 236 -26.84 0.03 40.49
N GLY A 237 -27.70 -0.76 39.83
CA GLY A 237 -27.50 -1.12 38.43
C GLY A 237 -27.44 0.11 37.51
N LYS A 238 -26.63 0.04 36.44
CA LYS A 238 -26.35 1.17 35.53
C LYS A 238 -27.60 1.86 34.97
N LYS A 239 -28.71 1.12 34.79
CA LYS A 239 -30.00 1.65 34.29
C LYS A 239 -30.70 2.63 35.24
N LYS A 240 -30.50 2.50 36.57
CA LYS A 240 -31.14 3.40 37.56
C LYS A 240 -30.41 4.73 37.75
N ASP A 241 -29.12 4.80 37.37
CA ASP A 241 -28.19 5.96 37.52
C ASP A 241 -28.38 6.81 38.79
N ARG A 242 -28.64 6.17 39.95
CA ARG A 242 -28.93 6.93 41.16
C ARG A 242 -27.65 7.56 41.72
N LYS A 243 -27.61 8.89 41.75
CA LYS A 243 -26.47 9.67 42.27
C LYS A 243 -26.75 10.16 43.69
N SER A 244 -25.76 10.02 44.57
CA SER A 244 -25.83 10.39 45.98
C SER A 244 -24.60 11.22 46.37
N LYS A 245 -24.77 12.08 47.38
CA LYS A 245 -23.64 12.76 48.05
C LYS A 245 -23.05 11.90 49.18
N GLN A 246 -23.76 10.86 49.61
CA GLN A 246 -23.38 10.04 50.76
C GLN A 246 -22.38 8.95 50.37
N THR A 247 -21.47 8.66 51.29
CA THR A 247 -20.48 7.59 51.19
C THR A 247 -20.56 6.69 52.42
N CYS A 248 -20.27 5.40 52.25
CA CYS A 248 -20.16 4.48 53.38
C CYS A 248 -19.06 4.96 54.35
N ASN A 249 -19.33 4.98 55.65
CA ASN A 249 -18.36 5.47 56.65
C ASN A 249 -17.09 4.62 56.72
N GLU A 250 -17.20 3.31 56.48
CA GLU A 250 -16.08 2.36 56.50
C GLU A 250 -15.30 2.33 55.18
N CYS A 251 -15.97 2.07 54.05
CA CYS A 251 -15.28 1.86 52.78
C CYS A 251 -15.22 3.09 51.85
N LYS A 252 -15.81 4.22 52.27
CA LYS A 252 -15.88 5.51 51.52
C LYS A 252 -16.49 5.43 50.11
N ARG A 253 -17.08 4.30 49.72
CA ARG A 253 -17.76 4.15 48.43
C ARG A 253 -19.10 4.89 48.42
N PRO A 254 -19.50 5.53 47.30
CA PRO A 254 -20.75 6.26 47.20
C PRO A 254 -21.96 5.31 47.22
N VAL A 255 -22.93 5.61 48.09
CA VAL A 255 -24.15 4.80 48.30
C VAL A 255 -25.38 5.70 48.34
N CYS A 256 -26.52 5.19 47.84
CA CYS A 256 -27.80 5.90 47.91
C CYS A 256 -28.57 5.53 49.17
N ASN A 257 -29.58 6.31 49.54
CA ASN A 257 -30.40 6.08 50.74
C ASN A 257 -31.05 4.69 50.79
N GLU A 258 -31.37 4.07 49.65
CA GLU A 258 -31.90 2.69 49.59
C GLU A 258 -30.84 1.62 49.92
N HIS A 259 -29.57 1.93 49.68
CA HIS A 259 -28.44 1.02 49.84
C HIS A 259 -27.50 1.44 50.99
N SER A 260 -28.00 2.23 51.94
CA SER A 260 -27.27 2.69 53.12
C SER A 260 -28.17 2.65 54.34
N GLN A 261 -27.61 2.32 55.50
CA GLN A 261 -28.31 2.42 56.79
C GLN A 261 -27.65 3.53 57.62
N ALA A 262 -28.47 4.37 58.24
CA ALA A 262 -27.98 5.32 59.22
C ALA A 262 -27.60 4.57 60.50
N LYS A 263 -26.37 4.78 60.99
CA LYS A 263 -25.96 4.25 62.29
C LYS A 263 -26.74 5.02 63.37
N LYS A 264 -27.70 4.38 64.02
CA LYS A 264 -28.39 4.95 65.18
C LYS A 264 -27.46 4.79 66.38
N ILE A 265 -27.03 5.90 66.97
CA ILE A 265 -26.13 5.95 68.13
C ILE A 265 -26.91 6.62 69.27
N CYS A 266 -26.86 6.05 70.47
CA CYS A 266 -27.49 6.64 71.66
C CYS A 266 -26.74 7.91 72.09
N MET A 267 -27.38 8.84 72.84
CA MET A 267 -26.69 10.08 73.25
C MET A 267 -25.47 9.84 74.15
N GLU A 268 -25.41 8.70 74.84
CA GLU A 268 -24.27 8.29 75.67
C GLU A 268 -23.18 7.55 74.90
N CYS A 269 -23.45 7.18 73.64
CA CYS A 269 -22.60 6.31 72.81
C CYS A 269 -21.84 7.11 71.71
N GLN A 270 -21.93 8.44 71.74
CA GLN A 270 -21.39 9.36 70.72
C GLN A 270 -19.95 9.75 71.05
#